data_AF-A0A5K0ZQM2-F1
#
_entry.id   AF-A0A5K0ZQM2-F1
#
_cell.length_a   1.000
_cell.length_b   1.000
_cell.length_c   1.000
_cell.angle_alpha   90.00
_cell.angle_beta   90.00
_cell.angle_gamma   90.00
#
_symmetry.space_group_name_H-M   'P 1'
#
loop_
_entity.id
_entity.type
_entity.pdbx_description
1 polymer ?
#
loop_
_entity_poly.entity_id
_entity_poly.type
_entity_poly.pdbx_seq_one_letter_code
_entity_poly.pdbx_strand_id
1 'polypeptide(L)'
;MPSFPTISRPEYTAKDLKKLGHQLLTSRAHLNNAPILLSVLSPSPSPPPLDVALESILSLQSFFIPLVPTLPSSSSSLRDASSTLRSPAGGGGVGEAELAESIYRHWLKARFDEFFDLLSGLAVSPETDENLK
;
A
#
# COMPACT_ATOMS: atom_id res chain seq x y z
N MET A 1 -17.77 -33.24 -0.87
CA MET A 1 -16.92 -32.07 -1.14
C MET A 1 -16.91 -31.22 0.12
N PRO A 2 -15.80 -31.08 0.84
CA PRO A 2 -15.76 -30.19 2.00
C PRO A 2 -15.71 -28.74 1.50
N SER A 3 -16.69 -27.94 1.89
CA SER A 3 -16.71 -26.50 1.69
C SER A 3 -15.72 -25.86 2.67
N PHE A 4 -14.63 -25.32 2.14
CA PHE A 4 -13.70 -24.52 2.93
C PHE A 4 -14.39 -23.24 3.41
N PRO A 5 -14.21 -22.82 4.67
CA PRO A 5 -14.69 -21.54 5.13
C PRO A 5 -13.95 -20.45 4.32
N THR A 6 -14.70 -19.73 3.49
CA THR A 6 -14.24 -18.47 2.92
C THR A 6 -14.02 -17.53 4.10
N ILE A 7 -12.75 -17.23 4.40
CA ILE A 7 -12.39 -16.15 5.33
C ILE A 7 -13.00 -14.88 4.72
N SER A 8 -14.15 -14.47 5.24
CA SER A 8 -14.80 -13.24 4.82
C SER A 8 -13.91 -12.09 5.22
N ARG A 9 -13.53 -11.26 4.24
CA ARG A 9 -12.87 -10.00 4.53
C ARG A 9 -13.79 -9.18 5.45
N PRO A 10 -13.26 -8.48 6.46
CA PRO A 10 -14.06 -7.49 7.18
C PRO A 10 -14.76 -6.55 6.19
N GLU A 11 -16.09 -6.48 6.28
CA GLU A 11 -16.86 -5.55 5.46
C GLU A 11 -16.59 -4.12 5.95
N TYR A 12 -15.91 -3.34 5.13
CA TYR A 12 -15.65 -1.93 5.41
C TYR A 12 -16.70 -1.06 4.72
N THR A 13 -17.16 -0.03 5.42
CA THR A 13 -17.93 1.05 4.79
C THR A 13 -16.98 2.11 4.23
N ALA A 14 -17.45 2.95 3.30
CA ALA A 14 -16.69 4.10 2.83
C ALA A 14 -16.24 5.01 4.00
N LYS A 15 -17.09 5.19 5.03
CA LYS A 15 -16.70 5.97 6.22
C LYS A 15 -15.52 5.36 6.98
N ASP A 16 -15.45 4.04 7.06
CA ASP A 16 -14.34 3.35 7.70
C ASP A 16 -13.04 3.54 6.92
N LEU A 17 -13.10 3.38 5.59
CA LEU A 17 -11.93 3.54 4.73
C LEU A 17 -11.41 4.98 4.75
N LYS A 18 -12.31 5.96 4.72
CA LYS A 18 -11.95 7.38 4.88
C LYS A 18 -11.21 7.64 6.18
N LYS A 19 -11.66 7.03 7.28
CA LYS A 19 -11.02 7.14 8.60
C LYS A 19 -9.63 6.50 8.57
N LEU A 20 -9.50 5.31 7.98
CA LEU A 20 -8.20 4.62 7.83
C LEU A 20 -7.23 5.44 6.99
N GLY A 21 -7.69 6.01 5.88
CA GLY A 21 -6.92 6.92 5.02
C GLY A 21 -6.47 8.16 5.76
N HIS A 22 -7.35 8.82 6.52
CA HIS A 22 -6.97 9.98 7.31
C HIS A 22 -5.93 9.64 8.38
N GLN A 23 -6.08 8.50 9.08
CA GLN A 23 -5.07 8.02 10.03
C GLN A 23 -3.73 7.73 9.36
N LEU A 24 -3.74 7.17 8.14
CA LEU A 24 -2.53 6.90 7.38
C LEU A 24 -1.77 8.19 7.02
N LEU A 25 -2.48 9.30 6.79
CA LEU A 25 -1.89 10.62 6.53
C LEU A 25 -1.30 11.31 7.77
N THR A 26 -1.76 10.97 8.97
CA THR A 26 -1.33 11.67 10.19
C THR A 26 -0.06 11.11 10.82
N SER A 27 0.19 9.81 10.71
CA SER A 27 1.35 9.19 11.37
C SER A 27 1.78 7.85 10.78
N ARG A 28 3.09 7.58 10.83
CA ARG A 28 3.69 6.27 10.52
C ARG A 28 3.23 5.16 11.48
N ALA A 29 2.63 5.48 12.62
CA ALA A 29 2.01 4.48 13.49
C ALA A 29 0.84 3.73 12.81
N HIS A 30 0.28 4.31 11.75
CA HIS A 30 -0.87 3.79 11.03
C HIS A 30 -0.52 3.17 9.66
N LEU A 31 0.76 2.84 9.40
CA LEU A 31 1.17 2.25 8.11
C LEU A 31 0.45 0.95 7.76
N ASN A 32 0.00 0.20 8.77
CA ASN A 32 -0.80 -1.01 8.57
C ASN A 32 -2.18 -0.73 7.94
N ASN A 33 -2.63 0.52 7.90
CA ASN A 33 -3.86 0.90 7.20
C ASN A 33 -3.71 0.83 5.68
N ALA A 34 -2.50 1.03 5.13
CA ALA A 34 -2.29 0.97 3.68
C ALA A 34 -2.55 -0.44 3.11
N PRO A 35 -1.99 -1.54 3.68
CA PRO A 35 -2.36 -2.90 3.27
C PRO A 35 -3.85 -3.21 3.40
N ILE A 36 -4.55 -2.63 4.39
CA ILE A 36 -6.01 -2.82 4.54
C ILE A 36 -6.75 -2.20 3.36
N LEU A 37 -6.43 -0.95 3.01
CA LEU A 37 -7.00 -0.24 1.87
C LEU A 37 -6.67 -0.94 0.54
N LEU A 38 -5.43 -1.41 0.36
CA LEU A 38 -5.02 -2.21 -0.80
C LEU A 38 -5.78 -3.52 -0.90
N SER A 39 -6.03 -4.16 0.24
CA SER A 39 -6.81 -5.38 0.27
C SER A 39 -8.17 -5.11 -0.39
N VAL A 40 -8.91 -4.06 -0.01
CA VAL A 40 -10.24 -3.72 -0.55
C VAL A 40 -10.27 -3.77 -2.08
N LEU A 41 -9.20 -3.32 -2.75
CA LEU A 41 -9.06 -3.25 -4.20
C LEU A 41 -8.56 -4.54 -4.85
N SER A 42 -8.05 -5.49 -4.06
CA SER A 42 -7.54 -6.76 -4.56
C SER A 42 -8.65 -7.58 -5.23
N PRO A 43 -8.33 -8.33 -6.32
CA PRO A 43 -9.30 -9.19 -7.00
C PRO A 43 -9.99 -10.15 -6.03
N SER A 44 -11.33 -10.17 -6.07
CA SER A 44 -12.17 -10.96 -5.19
C SER A 44 -13.38 -11.49 -5.96
N PRO A 45 -13.87 -12.73 -5.66
CA PRO A 45 -15.11 -13.25 -6.23
C PRO A 45 -16.35 -12.38 -5.93
N SER A 46 -16.29 -11.61 -4.84
CA SER A 46 -17.30 -10.63 -4.46
C SER A 46 -16.63 -9.26 -4.40
N PRO A 47 -16.75 -8.43 -5.46
CA PRO A 47 -16.15 -7.10 -5.47
C PRO A 47 -16.83 -6.18 -4.46
N PRO A 48 -16.10 -5.18 -3.91
CA PRO A 48 -16.71 -4.19 -3.03
C PRO A 48 -17.68 -3.29 -3.79
N PRO A 49 -18.65 -2.66 -3.10
CA PRO A 49 -19.43 -1.57 -3.66
C PRO A 49 -18.54 -0.44 -4.23
N LEU A 50 -19.02 0.25 -5.28
CA LEU A 50 -18.23 1.28 -5.97
C LEU A 50 -17.76 2.41 -5.05
N ASP A 51 -18.62 2.88 -4.16
CA ASP A 51 -18.29 3.94 -3.18
C ASP A 51 -17.17 3.51 -2.23
N VAL A 52 -17.18 2.24 -1.80
CA VAL A 52 -16.12 1.64 -0.97
C VAL A 52 -14.81 1.54 -1.74
N ALA A 53 -14.84 1.08 -3.00
CA ALA A 53 -13.65 1.02 -3.84
C ALA A 53 -13.04 2.41 -4.09
N LEU A 54 -13.87 3.38 -4.46
CA LEU A 54 -13.44 4.75 -4.76
C LEU A 54 -12.83 5.42 -3.53
N GLU A 55 -13.43 5.27 -2.35
CA GLU A 55 -12.87 5.85 -1.13
C GLU A 55 -11.50 5.21 -0.77
N SER A 56 -11.34 3.91 -1.02
CA SER A 56 -10.04 3.25 -0.85
C SER A 56 -8.97 3.83 -1.78
N ILE A 57 -9.32 4.01 -3.06
CA ILE A 57 -8.45 4.61 -4.07
C ILE A 57 -8.07 6.03 -3.67
N LEU A 58 -9.03 6.87 -3.30
CA LEU A 58 -8.81 8.26 -2.90
C LEU A 58 -7.90 8.35 -1.65
N SER A 59 -8.12 7.47 -0.68
CA SER A 59 -7.30 7.38 0.53
C SER A 59 -5.85 6.99 0.21
N LEU A 60 -5.64 5.99 -0.63
CA LEU A 60 -4.31 5.54 -1.06
C LEU A 60 -3.60 6.60 -1.92
N GLN A 61 -4.31 7.23 -2.87
CA GLN A 61 -3.77 8.32 -3.67
C GLN A 61 -3.31 9.49 -2.81
N SER A 62 -4.15 9.92 -1.87
CA SER A 62 -3.82 11.03 -0.95
C SER A 62 -2.55 10.73 -0.15
N PHE A 63 -2.35 9.47 0.23
CA PHE A 63 -1.16 9.04 0.96
C PHE A 63 0.08 8.95 0.06
N PHE A 64 -0.02 8.35 -1.12
CA PHE A 64 1.14 8.09 -1.95
C PHE A 64 1.61 9.29 -2.78
N ILE A 65 0.69 10.11 -3.30
CA ILE A 65 1.02 11.22 -4.21
C ILE A 65 2.12 12.14 -3.64
N PRO A 66 2.05 12.61 -2.38
CA PRO A 66 3.10 13.44 -1.81
C PRO A 66 4.44 12.72 -1.62
N LEU A 67 4.42 11.38 -1.56
CA LEU A 67 5.57 10.54 -1.28
C LEU A 67 6.27 10.03 -2.55
N VAL A 68 5.64 10.09 -3.72
CA VAL A 68 6.20 9.64 -5.01
C VAL A 68 7.63 10.16 -5.25
N PRO A 69 7.95 11.46 -5.04
CA PRO A 69 9.30 11.97 -5.28
C PRO A 69 10.38 11.38 -4.36
N THR A 70 9.96 10.77 -3.25
CA THR A 70 10.85 10.21 -2.21
C THR A 70 11.10 8.72 -2.36
N LEU A 71 10.40 8.06 -3.30
CA LEU A 71 10.50 6.64 -3.51
C LEU A 71 11.87 6.26 -4.12
N PRO A 72 12.48 5.15 -3.68
CA PRO A 72 13.72 4.66 -4.25
C PRO A 72 13.52 4.31 -5.74
N SER A 73 14.48 4.72 -6.56
CA SER A 73 14.54 4.30 -7.97
C SER A 73 14.93 2.83 -8.03
N SER A 74 14.29 2.05 -8.92
CA SER A 74 14.48 0.59 -9.05
C SER A 74 15.93 0.12 -9.34
N SER A 75 16.88 1.04 -9.59
CA SER A 75 18.26 0.74 -9.98
C SER A 75 19.32 0.97 -8.88
N SER A 76 19.01 1.70 -7.81
CA SER A 76 20.04 2.14 -6.85
C SER A 76 20.21 1.23 -5.62
N SER A 77 19.17 0.58 -5.12
CA SER A 77 19.08 0.41 -3.65
C SER A 77 19.38 -0.97 -3.05
N LEU A 78 19.54 -2.04 -3.83
CA LEU A 78 19.92 -3.35 -3.25
C LEU A 78 21.39 -3.42 -2.82
N ARG A 79 22.27 -2.65 -3.46
CA ARG A 79 23.70 -2.56 -3.10
C ARG A 79 23.93 -1.75 -1.83
N ASP A 80 23.19 -0.66 -1.64
CA ASP A 80 23.39 0.24 -0.50
C ASP A 80 22.82 -0.35 0.80
N ALA A 81 21.64 -0.98 0.76
CA ALA A 81 21.06 -1.67 1.92
C ALA A 81 21.87 -2.91 2.34
N SER A 82 22.48 -3.62 1.38
CA SER A 82 23.33 -4.78 1.68
C SER A 82 24.76 -4.40 2.07
N SER A 83 25.19 -3.17 1.75
CA SER A 83 26.47 -2.57 2.17
C SER A 83 26.40 -2.06 3.62
N THR A 84 25.29 -1.41 4.01
CA THR A 84 25.08 -0.93 5.39
C THR A 84 24.92 -2.06 6.40
N LEU A 85 24.34 -3.20 6.02
CA LEU A 85 24.27 -4.40 6.86
C LEU A 85 25.63 -5.11 7.05
N ARG A 86 26.62 -4.82 6.20
CA ARG A 86 27.91 -5.53 6.16
C ARG A 86 29.04 -4.82 6.90
N SER A 87 28.80 -3.63 7.46
CA SER A 87 29.81 -2.86 8.18
C SER A 87 29.55 -2.88 9.68
N PRO A 88 30.19 -3.77 10.46
CA PRO A 88 30.18 -3.68 11.92
C PRO A 88 31.26 -2.67 12.32
N ALA A 89 30.96 -1.36 12.25
CA ALA A 89 31.84 -0.34 12.79
C ALA A 89 31.03 0.58 13.70
N GLY A 90 31.41 0.57 14.98
CA GLY A 90 30.63 1.10 16.10
C GLY A 90 30.37 2.60 16.11
N GLY A 91 29.34 2.96 16.87
CA GLY A 91 28.86 4.32 17.09
C GLY A 91 27.35 4.38 16.95
N GLY A 92 26.64 4.24 18.07
CA GLY A 92 25.18 4.13 18.12
C GLY A 92 24.41 5.31 17.52
N GLY A 93 23.18 5.02 17.09
CA GLY A 93 22.13 6.01 16.77
C GLY A 93 21.94 6.31 15.28
N VAL A 94 22.98 6.79 14.59
CA VAL A 94 22.82 7.36 13.23
C VAL A 94 22.65 6.29 12.16
N GLY A 95 23.41 5.18 12.24
CA GLY A 95 23.32 4.10 11.24
C GLY A 95 22.00 3.30 11.29
N GLU A 96 21.38 3.20 12.46
CA GLU A 96 20.11 2.48 12.65
C GLU A 96 18.92 3.29 12.10
N ALA A 97 18.92 4.61 12.30
CA ALA A 97 17.88 5.49 11.77
C ALA A 97 17.88 5.51 10.22
N GLU A 98 19.05 5.58 9.60
CA GLU A 98 19.21 5.52 8.14
C GLU A 98 18.77 4.16 7.57
N LEU A 99 19.09 3.06 8.26
CA LEU A 99 18.62 1.72 7.90
C LEU A 99 17.08 1.63 8.01
N ALA A 100 16.50 2.12 9.10
CA ALA A 100 15.05 2.11 9.31
C ALA A 100 14.31 2.94 8.24
N GLU A 101 14.83 4.12 7.91
CA GLU A 101 14.29 4.96 6.84
C GLU A 101 14.43 4.28 5.47
N SER A 102 15.54 3.59 5.21
CA SER A 102 15.73 2.79 4.00
C SER A 102 14.72 1.65 3.91
N ILE A 103 14.51 0.88 4.99
CA ILE A 103 13.51 -0.19 5.06
C ILE A 103 12.11 0.37 4.81
N TYR A 104 11.77 1.48 5.46
CA TYR A 104 10.49 2.16 5.28
C TYR A 104 10.25 2.57 3.82
N ARG A 105 11.25 3.17 3.16
CA ARG A 105 11.15 3.58 1.76
C ARG A 105 10.99 2.42 0.79
N HIS A 106 11.68 1.30 1.04
CA HIS A 106 11.49 0.07 0.24
C HIS A 106 10.10 -0.51 0.43
N TRP A 107 9.61 -0.57 1.66
CA TRP A 107 8.24 -0.99 1.94
C TRP A 107 7.24 -0.08 1.23
N LEU A 108 7.44 1.24 1.29
CA LEU A 108 6.55 2.22 0.67
C LEU A 108 6.51 2.06 -0.85
N LYS A 109 7.67 1.83 -1.49
CA LYS A 109 7.75 1.52 -2.92
C LYS A 109 6.98 0.25 -3.27
N ALA A 110 7.16 -0.83 -2.52
CA ALA A 110 6.45 -2.08 -2.77
C ALA A 110 4.92 -1.90 -2.69
N ARG A 111 4.44 -1.10 -1.73
CA ARG A 111 3.00 -0.79 -1.61
C ARG A 111 2.48 0.15 -2.69
N PHE A 112 3.31 1.08 -3.16
CA PHE A 112 2.97 1.93 -4.30
C PHE A 112 2.87 1.12 -5.60
N ASP A 113 3.79 0.18 -5.82
CA ASP A 113 3.75 -0.71 -6.99
C ASP A 113 2.51 -1.59 -6.97
N GLU A 114 2.19 -2.19 -5.82
CA GLU A 114 0.95 -2.95 -5.62
C GLU A 114 -0.28 -2.08 -5.91
N PHE A 115 -0.30 -0.84 -5.44
CA PHE A 115 -1.38 0.09 -5.73
C PHE A 115 -1.52 0.39 -7.22
N PHE A 116 -0.39 0.65 -7.90
CA PHE A 116 -0.35 0.95 -9.32
C PHE A 116 -0.82 -0.24 -10.17
N ASP A 117 -0.39 -1.46 -9.82
CA ASP A 117 -0.81 -2.69 -10.49
C ASP A 117 -2.32 -2.91 -10.35
N LEU A 118 -2.88 -2.67 -9.16
CA LEU A 118 -4.32 -2.75 -8.93
C LEU A 118 -5.09 -1.69 -9.74
N LEU A 119 -4.60 -0.44 -9.79
CA LEU A 119 -5.20 0.61 -10.61
C LEU A 119 -5.16 0.27 -12.10
N SER A 120 -4.03 -0.26 -12.58
CA SER A 120 -3.88 -0.69 -13.97
C SER A 120 -4.83 -1.84 -14.29
N GLY A 121 -4.95 -2.82 -13.38
CA GLY A 121 -5.89 -3.93 -13.52
C GLY A 121 -7.34 -3.46 -13.61
N LEU A 122 -7.72 -2.48 -12.78
CA LEU A 122 -9.05 -1.86 -12.83
C LEU A 122 -9.26 -1.11 -14.14
N ALA A 123 -8.32 -0.27 -14.56
CA ALA A 123 -8.44 0.56 -15.77
C ALA A 123 -8.50 -0.24 -17.08
N VAL A 124 -7.90 -1.43 -17.12
CA VAL A 124 -7.87 -2.30 -18.30
C VAL A 124 -8.97 -3.38 -18.25
N SER A 125 -9.72 -3.48 -17.13
CA SER A 125 -10.78 -4.48 -16.99
C SER A 125 -11.99 -4.15 -17.87
N PRO A 126 -12.44 -5.07 -18.75
CA PRO A 126 -13.58 -4.85 -19.65
C PRO A 126 -14.91 -4.59 -18.91
N GLU A 127 -15.02 -4.94 -17.63
CA GLU A 127 -16.21 -4.67 -16.80
C GLU A 127 -16.34 -3.23 -16.31
N THR A 128 -15.28 -2.41 -16.44
CA THR A 128 -15.36 -0.99 -16.10
C THR A 128 -16.21 -0.18 -17.08
N ASP A 129 -16.31 -0.59 -18.35
CA ASP A 129 -17.14 0.12 -19.35
C ASP A 129 -18.65 -0.06 -19.16
N GLU A 130 -19.06 -1.08 -18.38
CA GLU A 130 -20.47 -1.38 -18.07
C GLU A 130 -20.93 -0.71 -16.77
N ASN A 131 -20.04 -0.50 -15.79
CA ASN A 131 -20.38 0.08 -14.48
C ASN A 131 -20.13 1.60 -14.38
N LEU A 132 -19.53 2.22 -15.39
CA LEU A 132 -19.31 3.67 -15.49
C LEU A 132 -20.24 4.39 -16.49
N LYS A 133 -21.23 3.68 -17.08
CA LYS A 133 -22.29 4.29 -17.90
C LYS A 133 -23.49 4.74 -17.06
#